data_AF-A0A382V086-F1
#
_entry.id   AF-A0A382V086-F1
#
_cell.length_a   1.000
_cell.length_b   1.000
_cell.length_c   1.000
_cell.angle_alpha   90.00
_cell.angle_beta   90.00
_cell.angle_gamma   90.00
#
_symmetry.space_group_name_H-M   'P 1'
#
loop_
_entity.id
_entity.type
_entity.pdbx_description
1 polymer ?
#
loop_
_entity_poly.entity_id
_entity_poly.type
_entity_poly.pdbx_seq_one_letter_code
_entity_poly.pdbx_strand_id
1 'polypeptide(L)'
;MKTIFIIIRDLLVLLSKVTGFSYKAINIIVYYYIIPFVFILFIDEIYKIHHFKISFILVMVIFTLLIKDFENFSEWLFNNSAKFLNSFSFIGWNYVSASVIICVFIPIIILSFLVYLAFK
;
A
#
# COMPACT_ATOMS: atom_id res chain seq x y z
N MET A 1 -2.03 -17.62 -7.01
CA MET A 1 -1.30 -16.73 -6.07
C MET A 1 0.14 -16.48 -6.51
N LYS A 2 0.98 -17.52 -6.76
CA LYS A 2 2.38 -17.33 -7.19
C LYS A 2 2.54 -16.42 -8.42
N THR A 3 1.76 -16.62 -9.48
CA THR A 3 1.82 -15.78 -10.70
C THR A 3 1.49 -14.30 -10.39
N ILE A 4 0.41 -14.05 -9.64
CA ILE A 4 0.00 -12.69 -9.24
C ILE A 4 1.11 -12.05 -8.40
N PHE A 5 1.67 -12.79 -7.44
CA PHE A 5 2.77 -12.31 -6.62
C PHE A 5 3.99 -11.93 -7.46
N ILE A 6 4.37 -12.74 -8.45
CA ILE A 6 5.50 -12.45 -9.35
C ILE A 6 5.22 -11.18 -10.15
N ILE A 7 4.04 -11.05 -10.75
CA ILE A 7 3.66 -9.85 -11.52
C ILE A 7 3.77 -8.59 -10.66
N ILE A 8 3.18 -8.61 -9.46
CA ILE A 8 3.20 -7.47 -8.54
C ILE A 8 4.62 -7.16 -8.08
N ARG A 9 5.40 -8.17 -7.72
CA ARG A 9 6.80 -8.01 -7.34
C ARG A 9 7.61 -7.38 -8.47
N ASP A 10 7.47 -7.88 -9.69
CA ASP A 10 8.25 -7.42 -10.85
C ASP A 10 7.87 -5.97 -11.22
N LEU A 11 6.59 -5.60 -11.07
CA LEU A 11 6.13 -4.21 -11.19
C LEU A 11 6.80 -3.31 -10.15
N LEU A 12 6.83 -3.71 -8.88
CA LEU A 12 7.48 -2.95 -7.81
C LEU A 12 8.99 -2.83 -8.02
N VAL A 13 9.65 -3.88 -8.52
CA VAL A 13 11.08 -3.85 -8.88
C VAL A 13 11.33 -2.92 -10.07
N LEU A 14 10.41 -2.87 -11.05
CA LEU A 14 10.51 -1.92 -12.15
C LEU A 14 10.41 -0.48 -11.64
N LEU A 15 9.44 -0.20 -10.76
CA LEU A 15 9.30 1.10 -10.12
C LEU A 15 10.54 1.48 -9.29
N SER A 16 11.15 0.52 -8.60
CA SER A 16 12.39 0.75 -7.83
C SER A 16 13.55 1.16 -8.74
N LYS A 17 13.68 0.53 -9.91
CA LYS A 17 14.69 0.90 -10.90
C LYS A 17 14.47 2.29 -11.50
N VAL A 18 13.22 2.67 -11.74
CA VAL A 18 12.88 3.98 -12.33
C VAL A 18 13.08 5.12 -11.33
N THR A 19 12.73 4.90 -10.07
CA THR A 19 12.77 5.94 -9.04
C THR A 19 14.11 6.06 -8.32
N GLY A 20 14.94 5.01 -8.35
CA GLY A 20 16.19 4.93 -7.60
C GLY A 20 16.03 4.52 -6.13
N PHE A 21 14.80 4.38 -5.64
CA PHE A 21 14.51 3.83 -4.31
C PHE A 21 14.66 2.32 -4.27
N SER A 22 14.87 1.76 -3.07
CA SER A 22 14.87 0.31 -2.88
C SER A 22 13.49 -0.30 -3.13
N TYR A 23 13.47 -1.61 -3.43
CA TYR A 23 12.22 -2.36 -3.54
C TYR A 23 11.36 -2.25 -2.28
N LYS A 24 11.98 -2.22 -1.09
CA LYS A 24 11.28 -2.10 0.21
C LYS A 24 10.64 -0.72 0.35
N ALA A 25 11.38 0.34 0.03
CA ALA A 25 10.86 1.71 0.01
C ALA A 25 9.67 1.85 -0.94
N ILE A 26 9.78 1.32 -2.16
CA ILE A 26 8.66 1.36 -3.11
C ILE A 26 7.46 0.55 -2.63
N ASN A 27 7.69 -0.61 -2.00
CA ASN A 27 6.61 -1.37 -1.39
C ASN A 27 5.86 -0.53 -0.33
N ILE A 28 6.59 0.14 0.57
CA ILE A 28 5.99 1.03 1.57
C ILE A 28 5.22 2.18 0.92
N ILE A 29 5.81 2.86 -0.07
CA ILE A 29 5.14 3.96 -0.78
C ILE A 29 3.82 3.47 -1.41
N VAL A 30 3.85 2.34 -2.14
CA VAL A 30 2.65 1.85 -2.83
C VAL A 30 1.55 1.47 -1.83
N TYR A 31 1.88 0.67 -0.81
CA TYR A 31 0.87 0.09 0.07
C TYR A 31 0.44 1.00 1.23
N TYR A 32 1.29 1.90 1.69
CA TYR A 32 0.97 2.79 2.82
C TYR A 32 0.63 4.22 2.37
N TYR A 33 1.04 4.65 1.17
CA TYR A 33 0.82 6.02 0.70
C TYR A 33 -0.18 6.03 -0.45
N ILE A 34 0.13 5.33 -1.55
CA ILE A 34 -0.66 5.43 -2.79
C ILE A 34 -2.03 4.76 -2.65
N ILE A 35 -2.10 3.49 -2.22
CA ILE A 35 -3.38 2.77 -2.12
C ILE A 35 -4.33 3.46 -1.11
N PRO A 36 -3.91 3.81 0.12
CA PRO A 36 -4.76 4.55 1.04
C PRO A 36 -5.20 5.92 0.50
N PHE A 37 -4.33 6.62 -0.21
CA PHE A 37 -4.69 7.88 -0.86
C PHE A 37 -5.81 7.69 -1.90
N VAL A 38 -5.72 6.64 -2.72
CA VAL A 38 -6.78 6.31 -3.69
C VAL A 38 -8.11 6.06 -2.97
N PHE A 39 -8.13 5.35 -1.84
CA PHE A 39 -9.36 5.19 -1.06
C PHE A 39 -9.93 6.51 -0.59
N ILE A 40 -9.08 7.42 -0.10
CA ILE A 40 -9.49 8.73 0.37
C ILE A 40 -10.08 9.58 -0.76
N LEU A 41 -9.57 9.47 -1.99
CA LEU A 41 -10.17 10.15 -3.14
C LEU A 41 -11.62 9.74 -3.38
N PHE A 42 -11.93 8.44 -3.28
CA PHE A 42 -13.30 7.95 -3.42
C PHE A 42 -14.17 8.33 -2.22
N ILE A 43 -13.61 8.34 -1.01
CA ILE A 43 -14.33 8.81 0.19
C ILE A 43 -14.71 10.29 0.04
N ASP A 44 -13.78 11.14 -0.39
CA ASP A 44 -14.05 12.55 -0.68
C ASP A 44 -15.19 12.70 -1.70
N GLU A 45 -15.20 11.87 -2.74
CA GLU A 45 -16.26 11.88 -3.76
C GLU A 45 -17.63 11.46 -3.21
N ILE A 46 -17.68 10.43 -2.34
CA ILE A 46 -18.90 9.96 -1.67
C ILE A 46 -19.50 11.07 -0.81
N TYR A 47 -18.68 11.78 -0.04
CA TYR A 47 -19.15 12.86 0.85
C TYR A 47 -19.24 14.22 0.16
N LYS A 48 -18.81 14.34 -1.10
CA LYS A 48 -18.67 15.61 -1.85
C LYS A 48 -17.83 16.64 -1.11
N ILE A 49 -16.79 16.18 -0.42
CA ILE A 49 -15.82 16.99 0.33
C ILE A 49 -14.45 16.86 -0.33
N HIS A 50 -13.55 17.82 -0.10
CA HIS A 50 -12.17 17.79 -0.61
C HIS A 50 -11.11 17.88 0.49
N HIS A 51 -11.53 17.93 1.75
CA HIS A 51 -10.64 18.11 2.88
C HIS A 51 -9.85 16.85 3.20
N PHE A 52 -10.38 15.63 2.96
CA PHE A 52 -9.65 14.42 3.36
C PHE A 52 -8.42 14.17 2.49
N LYS A 53 -8.51 14.33 1.16
CA LYS A 53 -7.33 14.17 0.29
C LYS A 53 -6.25 15.21 0.59
N ILE A 54 -6.63 16.45 0.86
CA ILE A 54 -5.70 17.52 1.20
C ILE A 54 -5.03 17.24 2.55
N SER A 55 -5.83 16.89 3.57
CA SER A 55 -5.32 16.53 4.89
C SER A 55 -4.40 15.33 4.81
N PHE A 56 -4.72 14.32 4.00
CA PHE A 56 -3.88 13.14 3.83
C PHE A 56 -2.53 13.52 3.23
N ILE A 57 -2.50 14.25 2.13
CA ILE A 57 -1.25 14.71 1.51
C ILE A 57 -0.39 15.49 2.52
N LEU A 58 -1.01 16.40 3.27
CA LEU A 58 -0.31 17.20 4.27
C LEU A 58 0.32 16.32 5.37
N VAL A 59 -0.43 15.35 5.89
CA VAL A 59 0.09 14.39 6.87
C VAL A 59 1.24 13.57 6.29
N MET A 60 1.12 13.07 5.06
CA MET A 60 2.17 12.27 4.42
C MET A 60 3.44 13.10 4.18
N VAL A 61 3.31 14.36 3.75
CA VAL A 61 4.45 15.26 3.56
C VAL A 61 5.14 15.53 4.90
N ILE A 62 4.40 15.91 5.94
CA ILE A 62 4.99 16.16 7.27
C ILE A 62 5.68 14.90 7.78
N PHE A 63 5.03 13.74 7.69
CA PHE A 63 5.58 12.47 8.14
C PHE A 63 6.88 12.11 7.40
N THR A 64 6.91 12.30 6.07
CA THR A 64 8.10 12.07 5.25
C THR A 64 9.25 13.01 5.63
N LEU A 65 8.95 14.29 5.91
CA LEU A 65 9.96 15.27 6.35
C LEU A 65 10.53 14.99 7.74
N LEU A 66 9.74 14.38 8.64
CA LEU A 66 10.20 13.99 9.97
C LEU A 66 11.13 12.77 9.94
N ILE A 67 11.05 11.95 8.88
CA ILE A 67 11.91 10.79 8.70
C ILE A 67 13.25 11.24 8.11
N LYS A 68 14.32 11.17 8.91
CA LYS A 68 15.67 11.54 8.48
C LYS A 68 16.25 10.60 7.42
N ASP A 69 15.96 9.31 7.52
CA ASP A 69 16.42 8.27 6.59
C ASP A 69 15.22 7.41 6.17
N PHE A 70 14.66 7.74 5.01
CA PHE A 70 13.47 7.08 4.50
C PHE A 70 13.74 5.62 4.09
N GLU A 71 14.94 5.29 3.66
CA GLU A 71 15.31 3.93 3.28
C GLU A 71 15.37 3.03 4.51
N ASN A 72 16.06 3.46 5.56
CA ASN A 72 16.14 2.69 6.80
C ASN A 72 14.75 2.54 7.47
N PHE A 73 13.94 3.60 7.46
CA PHE A 73 12.55 3.54 7.93
C PHE A 73 11.73 2.51 7.12
N SER A 74 11.85 2.56 5.79
CA SER A 74 11.13 1.66 4.91
C SER A 74 11.56 0.20 5.09
N GLU A 75 12.85 -0.04 5.31
CA GLU A 75 13.36 -1.37 5.62
C GLU A 75 12.78 -1.90 6.94
N TRP A 76 12.80 -1.09 8.00
CA TRP A 76 12.22 -1.46 9.29
C TRP A 76 10.73 -1.78 9.15
N LEU A 77 9.96 -0.90 8.49
CA LEU A 77 8.52 -1.08 8.31
C LEU A 77 8.22 -2.31 7.45
N PHE A 78 8.92 -2.48 6.32
CA PHE A 78 8.76 -3.64 5.45
C PHE A 78 9.03 -4.95 6.18
N ASN A 79 10.10 -5.01 6.99
CA ASN A 79 10.43 -6.21 7.74
C ASN A 79 9.34 -6.55 8.78
N ASN A 80 8.73 -5.54 9.41
CA ASN A 80 7.60 -5.75 10.32
C ASN A 80 6.33 -6.18 9.58
N SER A 81 6.01 -5.58 8.44
CA SER A 81 4.90 -6.02 7.58
C SER A 81 5.11 -7.46 7.10
N ALA A 82 6.34 -7.83 6.75
CA ALA A 82 6.66 -9.20 6.36
C ALA A 82 6.48 -10.19 7.52
N LYS A 83 6.85 -9.82 8.75
CA LYS A 83 6.57 -10.63 9.96
C LYS A 83 5.07 -10.79 10.19
N PHE A 84 4.29 -9.71 10.04
CA PHE A 84 2.83 -9.76 10.12
C PHE A 84 2.24 -10.70 9.08
N LEU A 85 2.64 -10.60 7.81
CA LEU A 85 2.18 -11.50 6.75
C LEU A 85 2.57 -12.95 7.02
N ASN A 86 3.76 -13.19 7.57
CA ASN A 86 4.19 -14.53 7.96
C ASN A 86 3.45 -15.07 9.20
N SER A 87 2.91 -14.22 10.08
CA SER A 87 2.13 -14.70 11.25
C SER A 87 0.84 -15.44 10.85
N PHE A 88 0.34 -15.21 9.63
CA PHE A 88 -0.77 -15.99 9.07
C PHE A 88 -0.40 -17.44 8.73
N SER A 89 0.87 -17.83 8.88
CA SER A 89 1.28 -19.24 8.82
C SER A 89 0.57 -20.10 9.85
N PHE A 90 0.09 -19.53 10.97
CA PHE A 90 -0.71 -20.26 11.95
C PHE A 90 -2.04 -20.77 11.36
N ILE A 91 -2.61 -20.09 10.36
CA ILE A 91 -3.84 -20.48 9.64
C ILE A 91 -3.48 -21.23 8.34
N GLY A 92 -2.20 -21.61 8.16
CA GLY A 92 -1.73 -22.35 6.99
C GLY A 92 -1.44 -21.49 5.76
N TRP A 93 -1.41 -20.16 5.87
CA TRP A 93 -1.03 -19.28 4.76
C TRP A 93 0.49 -19.10 4.70
N ASN A 94 1.09 -19.34 3.54
CA ASN A 94 2.47 -18.93 3.31
C ASN A 94 2.55 -17.43 2.97
N TYR A 95 3.75 -16.86 3.07
CA TYR A 95 4.00 -15.43 2.79
C TYR A 95 3.43 -14.97 1.45
N VAL A 96 3.59 -15.77 0.38
CA VAL A 96 3.11 -15.44 -0.96
C VAL A 96 1.59 -15.34 -0.99
N SER A 97 0.89 -16.30 -0.39
CA SER A 97 -0.56 -16.32 -0.30
C SER A 97 -1.07 -15.15 0.54
N ALA A 98 -0.50 -14.93 1.73
CA ALA A 98 -0.88 -13.83 2.61
C ALA A 98 -0.67 -12.47 1.92
N SER A 99 0.46 -12.29 1.23
CA SER A 99 0.75 -11.07 0.47
C SER A 99 -0.28 -10.81 -0.62
N VAL A 100 -0.64 -11.82 -1.42
CA VAL A 100 -1.62 -11.64 -2.50
C VAL A 100 -3.01 -11.35 -1.93
N ILE A 101 -3.42 -12.05 -0.88
CA ILE A 101 -4.74 -11.83 -0.27
C ILE A 101 -4.82 -10.43 0.33
N ILE A 102 -3.86 -10.07 1.17
CA ILE A 102 -3.93 -8.83 1.97
C ILE A 102 -3.56 -7.61 1.15
N CYS A 103 -2.57 -7.69 0.27
CA CYS A 103 -2.07 -6.52 -0.46
C CYS A 103 -2.73 -6.36 -1.83
N VAL A 104 -3.46 -7.35 -2.35
CA VAL A 104 -4.12 -7.26 -3.67
C VAL A 104 -5.62 -7.45 -3.55
N PHE A 105 -6.09 -8.60 -3.07
CA PHE A 105 -7.53 -8.88 -3.07
C PHE A 105 -8.31 -7.98 -2.12
N ILE A 106 -7.85 -7.79 -0.89
CA ILE A 106 -8.52 -6.90 0.07
C ILE A 106 -8.62 -5.45 -0.46
N PRO A 107 -7.52 -4.83 -0.95
CA PRO A 107 -7.61 -3.50 -1.55
C PRO A 107 -8.55 -3.40 -2.74
N ILE A 108 -8.57 -4.40 -3.63
CA ILE A 108 -9.48 -4.42 -4.78
C ILE A 108 -10.95 -4.49 -4.34
N ILE A 109 -11.26 -5.29 -3.32
CA ILE A 109 -12.63 -5.40 -2.78
C ILE A 109 -13.06 -4.06 -2.17
N ILE A 110 -12.21 -3.45 -1.33
CA ILE A 110 -12.49 -2.15 -0.72
C ILE A 110 -12.67 -1.08 -1.80
N LEU A 111 -11.78 -1.03 -2.79
CA LEU A 111 -11.86 -0.08 -3.89
C LEU A 111 -13.15 -0.23 -4.68
N SER A 112 -13.52 -1.46 -5.03
CA SER A 112 -14.74 -1.75 -5.79
C SER A 112 -15.99 -1.30 -5.03
N PHE A 113 -16.01 -1.50 -3.72
CA PHE A 113 -17.09 -1.04 -2.85
C PHE A 113 -17.15 0.49 -2.78
N LEU A 114 -16.01 1.17 -2.62
CA LEU A 114 -15.94 2.64 -2.60
C LEU A 114 -16.37 3.25 -3.93
N VAL A 115 -15.92 2.69 -5.06
CA VAL A 115 -16.33 3.12 -6.40
C VAL A 115 -17.84 2.97 -6.57
N TYR A 116 -18.41 1.82 -6.19
CA TYR A 116 -19.85 1.60 -6.26
C TYR A 116 -20.64 2.65 -5.46
N LEU A 117 -20.20 2.98 -4.25
CA LEU A 117 -20.85 4.02 -3.45
C LEU A 117 -20.67 5.43 -4.02
N ALA A 118 -19.54 5.74 -4.63
CA ALA A 118 -19.25 7.06 -5.19
C ALA A 118 -20.13 7.40 -6.42
N PHE A 119 -20.51 6.39 -7.19
CA PHE A 119 -21.28 6.55 -8.43
C PHE A 119 -22.73 6.06 -8.35
N LYS A 120 -23.19 5.64 -7.15
CA LYS A 120 -24.59 5.34 -6.89
C LYS A 120 -25.39 6.64 -6.70
#